data_AF-A0A535TWH1-F1
#
_entry.id   AF-A0A535TWH1-F1
#
_cell.length_a   1.000
_cell.length_b   1.000
_cell.length_c   1.000
_cell.angle_alpha   90.00
_cell.angle_beta   90.00
_cell.angle_gamma   90.00
#
_symmetry.space_group_name_H-M   'P 1'
#
loop_
_entity.id
_entity.type
_entity.pdbx_description
1 polymer ?
#
loop_
_entity_poly.entity_id
_entity_poly.type
_entity_poly.pdbx_seq_one_letter_code
_entity_poly.pdbx_strand_id
1 'polypeptide(L)'
;MIADSALRAVGGVHVAAGLHPTGISLWVMGLAVGAVAGVLSGLLGIGGGAVMVPAMTLLMGLTQHMAQGTSLLVIIPTAVSGSITHFRMGNIRLPTAAWLSAGGVVGAVAGAFLALASPDAILRLLFGGYLAFTGLRMLQAPETRITQPTMANR
;
A
#
# COMPACT_ATOMS: atom_id res chain seq x y z
N MET A 1 -13.16 12.70 -23.78
CA MET A 1 -12.10 13.56 -24.37
C MET A 1 -10.89 13.76 -23.43
N ILE A 2 -11.04 14.27 -22.19
CA ILE A 2 -9.91 14.38 -21.22
C ILE A 2 -9.54 13.01 -20.60
N ALA A 3 -10.55 12.17 -20.32
CA ALA A 3 -10.33 10.82 -19.80
C ALA A 3 -9.55 9.93 -20.78
N ASP A 4 -9.89 9.99 -22.07
CA ASP A 4 -9.26 9.17 -23.12
C ASP A 4 -7.81 9.60 -23.41
N SER A 5 -7.51 10.89 -23.26
CA SER A 5 -6.16 11.42 -23.41
C SER A 5 -5.27 11.08 -22.21
N ALA A 6 -5.81 11.14 -20.98
CA ALA A 6 -5.11 10.65 -19.79
C ALA A 6 -4.86 9.13 -19.86
N LEU A 7 -5.86 8.35 -20.29
CA LEU A 7 -5.74 6.89 -20.44
C LEU A 7 -4.69 6.50 -21.50
N ARG A 8 -4.61 7.26 -22.60
CA ARG A 8 -3.58 7.10 -23.64
C ARG A 8 -2.18 7.55 -23.20
N ALA A 9 -2.08 8.65 -22.44
CA ALA A 9 -0.80 9.12 -21.89
C ALA A 9 -0.22 8.14 -20.87
N VAL A 10 -1.06 7.56 -20.01
CA VAL A 10 -0.67 6.53 -19.04
C VAL A 10 -0.37 5.19 -19.71
N GLY A 11 -1.11 4.82 -20.76
CA GLY A 11 -0.83 3.64 -21.59
C GLY A 11 0.47 3.75 -22.40
N GLY A 12 0.96 4.96 -22.64
CA GLY A 12 2.21 5.25 -23.34
C GLY A 12 3.46 5.27 -22.46
N VAL A 13 3.32 5.20 -21.12
CA VAL A 13 4.47 5.07 -20.21
C VAL A 13 5.00 3.65 -20.31
N HIS A 14 5.81 3.43 -21.34
CA HIS A 14 6.74 2.32 -21.44
C HIS A 14 7.66 2.41 -20.23
N VAL A 15 7.32 1.60 -19.22
CA VAL A 15 8.18 1.34 -18.07
C VAL A 15 9.52 0.88 -18.64
N ALA A 16 10.61 1.47 -18.15
CA ALA A 16 11.97 1.25 -18.61
C ALA A 16 12.23 -0.24 -18.89
N ALA A 17 12.17 -0.62 -20.16
CA ALA A 17 12.45 -1.97 -20.67
C ALA A 17 13.96 -2.29 -20.64
N GLY A 18 14.72 -1.72 -19.70
CA GLY A 18 16.18 -1.67 -19.75
C GLY A 18 16.90 -2.45 -18.66
N LEU A 19 16.22 -2.91 -17.62
CA LEU A 19 16.81 -3.76 -16.59
C LEU A 19 15.98 -5.04 -16.53
N HIS A 20 16.28 -6.01 -17.39
CA HIS A 20 15.85 -7.39 -17.15
C HIS A 20 16.87 -7.96 -16.15
N PRO A 21 16.60 -7.94 -14.83
CA PRO A 21 17.58 -8.39 -13.86
C PRO A 21 17.56 -9.91 -13.99
N THR A 22 18.58 -10.46 -14.65
CA THR A 22 18.66 -11.90 -14.91
C THR A 22 18.89 -12.64 -13.61
N GLY A 23 17.99 -13.57 -13.30
CA GLY A 23 18.07 -14.52 -12.19
C GLY A 23 18.32 -13.85 -10.83
N ILE A 24 19.56 -13.95 -10.34
CA ILE A 24 19.97 -13.57 -8.98
C ILE A 24 19.76 -12.09 -8.66
N SER A 25 19.97 -11.20 -9.63
CA SER A 25 19.84 -9.74 -9.41
C SER A 25 18.40 -9.32 -9.08
N LEU A 26 17.40 -10.02 -9.64
CA LEU A 26 15.98 -9.79 -9.34
C LEU A 26 15.64 -10.19 -7.90
N TRP A 27 16.16 -11.33 -7.43
CA TRP A 27 15.97 -11.80 -6.06
C TRP A 27 16.61 -10.86 -5.04
N VAL A 28 17.83 -10.39 -5.30
CA VAL A 28 18.51 -9.42 -4.43
C VAL A 28 17.73 -8.11 -4.36
N MET A 29 17.25 -7.60 -5.51
CA MET A 29 16.45 -6.38 -5.54
C MET A 29 15.11 -6.56 -4.83
N GLY A 30 14.45 -7.71 -5.00
CA GLY A 30 13.22 -8.06 -4.28
C GLY A 30 13.41 -8.14 -2.78
N LEU A 31 14.51 -8.74 -2.31
CA LEU A 31 14.85 -8.80 -0.89
C LEU A 31 15.14 -7.40 -0.32
N ALA A 32 15.88 -6.56 -1.04
CA ALA A 32 16.19 -5.20 -0.60
C ALA A 32 14.92 -4.34 -0.51
N VAL A 33 14.10 -4.34 -1.56
CA VAL A 33 12.82 -3.61 -1.58
C VAL A 33 11.88 -4.15 -0.50
N GLY A 34 11.79 -5.47 -0.34
CA GLY A 34 10.99 -6.13 0.69
C GLY A 34 11.42 -5.74 2.11
N ALA A 35 12.72 -5.73 2.39
CA ALA A 35 13.25 -5.36 3.69
C ALA A 35 12.99 -3.89 4.02
N VAL A 36 13.31 -2.97 3.10
CA VAL A 36 13.07 -1.53 3.29
C VAL A 36 11.58 -1.25 3.45
N ALA A 37 10.74 -1.78 2.56
CA ALA A 37 9.31 -1.59 2.65
C ALA A 37 8.70 -2.23 3.90
N GLY A 38 9.22 -3.36 4.37
CA GLY A 38 8.79 -4.00 5.61
C GLY A 38 9.10 -3.16 6.85
N VAL A 39 10.31 -2.60 6.95
CA VAL A 39 10.70 -1.70 8.05
C VAL A 39 9.85 -0.43 8.03
N LEU A 40 9.73 0.23 6.87
CA LEU A 40 8.92 1.42 6.72
C LEU A 40 7.44 1.13 7.02
N SER A 41 6.91 0.01 6.55
CA SER A 41 5.53 -0.41 6.81
C SER A 41 5.29 -0.66 8.31
N GLY A 42 6.23 -1.31 9.00
CA GLY A 42 6.14 -1.56 10.45
C GLY A 42 6.20 -0.27 11.27
N LEU A 43 7.04 0.69 10.86
CA LEU A 43 7.18 1.98 11.55
C LEU A 43 5.98 2.91 11.29
N LEU A 44 5.53 3.01 10.05
CA LEU A 44 4.47 3.94 9.66
C LEU A 44 3.07 3.32 9.84
N GLY A 45 2.94 2.00 9.93
CA GLY A 45 1.67 1.28 10.05
C GLY A 45 0.78 1.33 8.79
N ILE A 46 1.31 1.80 7.65
CA ILE A 46 0.55 2.04 6.41
C ILE A 46 0.34 0.76 5.58
N GLY A 47 1.00 -0.35 5.94
CA GLY A 47 0.85 -1.62 5.23
C GLY A 47 1.62 -1.69 3.91
N GLY A 48 2.71 -0.94 3.72
CA GLY A 48 3.74 -1.19 2.68
C GLY A 48 3.35 -0.99 1.20
N GLY A 49 2.07 -1.06 0.84
CA GLY A 49 1.59 -1.04 -0.55
C GLY A 49 1.90 0.25 -1.29
N ALA A 50 1.91 1.39 -0.59
CA ALA A 50 2.29 2.69 -1.15
C ALA A 50 3.75 2.73 -1.65
N VAL A 51 4.62 1.88 -1.11
CA VAL A 51 6.03 1.77 -1.52
C VAL A 51 6.25 0.57 -2.45
N MET A 52 5.65 -0.59 -2.13
CA MET A 52 5.84 -1.82 -2.90
C MET A 52 5.24 -1.75 -4.30
N VAL A 53 4.04 -1.19 -4.47
CA VAL A 53 3.36 -1.16 -5.78
C VAL A 53 4.10 -0.28 -6.79
N PRO A 54 4.51 0.97 -6.47
CA PRO A 54 5.36 1.75 -7.38
C PRO A 54 6.71 1.08 -7.62
N ALA A 55 7.31 0.44 -6.60
CA ALA A 55 8.59 -0.24 -6.79
C ALA A 55 8.48 -1.40 -7.79
N MET A 56 7.46 -2.25 -7.66
CA MET A 56 7.22 -3.37 -8.56
C MET A 56 6.83 -2.92 -9.98
N THR A 57 6.03 -1.87 -10.10
CA THR A 57 5.59 -1.39 -11.43
C THR A 57 6.66 -0.56 -12.13
N LEU A 58 7.44 0.26 -11.43
CA LEU A 58 8.44 1.15 -12.04
C LEU A 58 9.82 0.51 -12.16
N LEU A 59 10.27 -0.26 -11.15
CA LEU A 59 11.59 -0.90 -11.18
C LEU A 59 11.56 -2.31 -11.79
N MET A 60 10.47 -3.06 -11.60
CA MET A 60 10.39 -4.46 -12.07
C MET A 60 9.50 -4.66 -13.31
N GLY A 61 8.81 -3.61 -13.78
CA GLY A 61 7.97 -3.70 -14.98
C GLY A 61 6.77 -4.63 -14.87
N LEU A 62 6.34 -4.97 -13.65
CA LEU A 62 5.18 -5.82 -13.44
C LEU A 62 3.89 -5.08 -13.82
N THR A 63 2.89 -5.84 -14.29
CA THR A 63 1.53 -5.30 -14.50
C THR A 63 0.95 -4.80 -13.18
N GLN A 64 0.03 -3.84 -13.25
CA GLN A 64 -0.53 -3.22 -12.04
C GLN A 64 -1.29 -4.25 -11.20
N HIS A 65 -1.99 -5.18 -11.86
CA HIS A 65 -2.67 -6.30 -11.22
C HIS A 65 -1.71 -7.19 -10.42
N MET A 66 -0.58 -7.57 -11.02
CA MET A 66 0.41 -8.42 -10.34
C MET A 66 1.07 -7.68 -9.19
N ALA A 67 1.50 -6.43 -9.41
CA ALA A 67 2.13 -5.63 -8.36
C ALA A 67 1.21 -5.42 -7.14
N GLN A 68 -0.06 -5.09 -7.37
CA GLN A 68 -1.03 -4.90 -6.29
C GLN A 68 -1.33 -6.22 -5.56
N GLY A 69 -1.59 -7.30 -6.30
CA GLY A 69 -1.85 -8.62 -5.71
C GLY A 69 -0.67 -9.14 -4.89
N THR A 70 0.55 -9.02 -5.40
CA THR A 70 1.77 -9.42 -4.67
C THR A 70 1.97 -8.55 -3.43
N SER A 71 1.74 -7.24 -3.50
CA SER A 71 1.87 -6.37 -2.32
C SER A 71 0.88 -6.75 -1.22
N LEU A 72 -0.37 -7.08 -1.56
CA LEU A 72 -1.38 -7.54 -0.61
C LEU A 72 -0.97 -8.84 0.09
N LEU A 73 -0.38 -9.79 -0.67
CA LEU A 73 0.14 -11.03 -0.09
C LEU A 73 1.24 -10.75 0.95
N VAL A 74 2.14 -9.80 0.65
CA VAL A 74 3.24 -9.43 1.56
C VAL A 74 2.73 -8.74 2.83
N ILE A 75 1.56 -8.09 2.79
CA ILE A 75 0.96 -7.43 3.96
C ILE A 75 0.49 -8.46 4.99
N ILE A 76 0.02 -9.64 4.57
CA ILE A 76 -0.55 -10.66 5.46
C ILE A 76 0.34 -10.97 6.68
N PRO A 77 1.63 -11.36 6.55
CA PRO A 77 2.47 -11.65 7.71
C PRO A 77 2.67 -10.43 8.61
N THR A 78 2.78 -9.23 8.05
CA THR A 78 2.92 -7.99 8.84
C THR A 78 1.65 -7.67 9.62
N ALA A 79 0.48 -7.86 9.02
CA ALA A 79 -0.82 -7.66 9.66
C ALA A 79 -1.06 -8.68 10.77
N VAL A 80 -0.69 -9.95 10.55
CA VAL A 80 -0.76 -11.00 11.57
C VAL A 80 0.16 -10.67 12.75
N SER A 81 1.41 -10.30 12.49
CA SER A 81 2.37 -9.92 13.53
C SER A 81 1.89 -8.72 14.35
N GLY A 82 1.41 -7.66 13.68
CA GLY A 82 0.85 -6.47 14.33
C GLY A 82 -0.39 -6.79 15.17
N SER A 83 -1.30 -7.62 14.63
CA SER A 83 -2.52 -8.04 15.32
C SER A 83 -2.22 -8.86 16.58
N ILE A 84 -1.31 -9.84 16.50
CA ILE A 84 -0.90 -10.64 17.67
C ILE A 84 -0.28 -9.73 18.73
N THR A 85 0.57 -8.79 18.32
CA THR A 85 1.23 -7.87 19.24
C THR A 85 0.21 -6.99 19.97
N HIS A 86 -0.76 -6.41 19.25
CA HIS A 86 -1.83 -5.61 19.85
C HIS A 86 -2.79 -6.43 20.70
N PHE A 87 -3.03 -7.70 20.34
CA PHE A 87 -3.83 -8.62 21.13
C PHE A 87 -3.19 -8.87 22.50
N ARG A 88 -1.87 -9.12 22.51
CA ARG A 88 -1.11 -9.32 23.76
C ARG A 88 -1.05 -8.07 24.64
N MET A 89 -1.13 -6.88 24.05
CA MET A 89 -1.18 -5.61 24.80
C MET A 89 -2.57 -5.29 25.38
N GLY A 90 -3.59 -6.11 25.11
CA GLY A 90 -4.96 -5.86 25.61
C GLY A 90 -5.68 -4.70 24.89
N ASN A 91 -5.12 -4.18 23.80
CA ASN A 91 -5.62 -3.01 23.08
C ASN A 91 -6.72 -3.35 22.04
N ILE A 92 -7.17 -4.61 21.97
CA ILE A 92 -8.13 -5.07 20.97
C ILE A 92 -9.50 -5.28 21.60
N ARG A 93 -10.48 -4.52 21.12
CA ARG A 93 -11.90 -4.76 21.36
C ARG A 93 -12.40 -5.81 20.36
N LEU A 94 -12.48 -7.07 20.79
CA LEU A 94 -12.88 -8.20 19.92
C LEU A 94 -14.16 -7.97 19.11
N PRO A 95 -15.25 -7.39 19.67
CA PRO A 95 -16.46 -7.15 18.90
C PRO A 95 -16.22 -6.18 17.73
N THR A 96 -15.49 -5.09 17.98
CA THR A 96 -15.16 -4.10 16.96
C THR A 96 -14.22 -4.68 15.90
N ALA A 97 -13.23 -5.47 16.32
CA ALA A 97 -12.31 -6.15 15.42
C ALA A 97 -13.04 -7.15 14.50
N ALA A 98 -14.00 -7.90 15.04
CA ALA A 98 -14.80 -8.85 14.26
C ALA A 98 -15.64 -8.14 13.20
N TRP A 99 -16.42 -7.13 13.57
CA TRP A 99 -17.22 -6.35 12.61
C TRP A 99 -16.37 -5.67 11.54
N LEU A 100 -15.23 -5.09 11.94
CA LEU A 100 -14.29 -4.45 11.02
C LEU A 100 -13.68 -5.46 10.05
N SER A 101 -13.25 -6.62 10.54
CA SER A 101 -12.69 -7.70 9.71
C SER A 101 -13.72 -8.25 8.72
N ALA A 102 -14.98 -8.44 9.16
CA ALA A 102 -16.05 -8.94 8.30
C ALA A 102 -16.34 -7.95 7.16
N GLY A 103 -16.52 -6.67 7.47
CA GLY A 103 -16.70 -5.62 6.46
C GLY A 103 -15.48 -5.49 5.54
N GLY A 104 -14.27 -5.60 6.11
CA GLY A 104 -13.01 -5.58 5.37
C GLY A 104 -12.88 -6.74 4.39
N VAL A 105 -13.24 -7.96 4.77
CA VAL A 105 -13.22 -9.14 3.91
C VAL A 105 -14.22 -8.98 2.75
N VAL A 106 -15.46 -8.57 3.06
CA VAL A 106 -16.48 -8.35 2.02
C VAL A 106 -16.03 -7.26 1.04
N GLY A 107 -15.52 -6.14 1.55
CA GLY A 107 -15.00 -5.05 0.73
C GLY A 107 -13.79 -5.46 -0.10
N ALA A 108 -12.85 -6.23 0.47
CA ALA A 108 -11.67 -6.72 -0.24
C ALA A 108 -12.04 -7.67 -1.37
N VAL A 109 -12.97 -8.60 -1.14
CA VAL A 109 -13.44 -9.55 -2.17
C VAL A 109 -14.19 -8.80 -3.28
N ALA A 110 -15.14 -7.92 -2.93
CA ALA A 110 -15.86 -7.13 -3.92
C ALA A 110 -14.93 -6.21 -4.73
N GLY A 111 -13.97 -5.57 -4.04
CA GLY A 111 -12.94 -4.75 -4.67
C GLY A 111 -12.02 -5.54 -5.58
N ALA A 112 -11.65 -6.78 -5.21
CA ALA A 112 -10.84 -7.65 -6.05
C ALA A 112 -11.56 -8.03 -7.35
N PHE A 113 -12.85 -8.36 -7.29
CA PHE A 113 -13.64 -8.61 -8.51
C PHE A 113 -13.70 -7.37 -9.42
N LEU A 114 -13.91 -6.19 -8.84
CA LEU A 114 -13.95 -4.94 -9.61
C LEU A 114 -12.58 -4.60 -10.22
N ALA A 115 -11.50 -4.85 -9.47
CA ALA A 115 -10.13 -4.66 -9.94
C ALA A 115 -9.80 -5.59 -11.11
N LEU A 116 -10.11 -6.89 -10.99
CA LEU A 116 -9.89 -7.88 -12.05
C LEU A 116 -10.69 -7.61 -13.33
N ALA A 117 -11.85 -6.96 -13.21
CA ALA A 117 -12.66 -6.54 -14.36
C ALA A 117 -12.17 -5.23 -15.00
N SER A 118 -11.23 -4.53 -14.37
CA SER A 118 -10.75 -3.20 -14.80
C SER A 118 -9.47 -3.28 -15.64
N PRO A 119 -9.32 -2.45 -16.69
CA PRO A 119 -8.05 -2.33 -17.40
C PRO A 119 -6.91 -1.78 -16.52
N ASP A 120 -5.67 -2.27 -16.75
CA ASP A 120 -4.46 -1.83 -16.01
C ASP A 120 -4.28 -0.31 -15.97
N ALA A 121 -4.63 0.40 -17.07
CA ALA A 121 -4.50 1.85 -17.15
C ALA A 121 -5.40 2.58 -16.13
N ILE A 122 -6.62 2.10 -15.92
CA ILE A 122 -7.55 2.67 -14.93
C ILE A 122 -7.01 2.41 -13.53
N LEU A 123 -6.56 1.19 -13.26
CA LEU A 123 -6.03 0.79 -11.96
C LEU A 123 -4.75 1.57 -11.60
N ARG A 124 -3.91 1.87 -12.60
CA ARG A 124 -2.72 2.72 -12.46
C ARG A 124 -3.09 4.17 -12.18
N LEU A 125 -4.09 4.71 -12.87
CA LEU A 125 -4.58 6.08 -12.66
C LEU A 125 -5.21 6.24 -11.27
N LEU A 126 -6.09 5.32 -10.88
CA LEU A 126 -6.75 5.33 -9.56
C LEU A 126 -5.72 5.22 -8.43
N PHE A 127 -4.76 4.31 -8.56
CA PHE A 127 -3.70 4.15 -7.56
C PHE A 127 -2.78 5.38 -7.49
N GLY A 128 -2.38 5.92 -8.64
CA GLY A 128 -1.59 7.16 -8.69
C GLY A 128 -2.33 8.35 -8.08
N GLY A 129 -3.63 8.49 -8.38
CA GLY A 129 -4.49 9.51 -7.78
C GLY A 129 -4.63 9.34 -6.27
N TYR A 130 -4.77 8.10 -5.79
CA TYR A 130 -4.79 7.77 -4.37
C TYR A 130 -3.47 8.18 -3.68
N LEU A 131 -2.31 7.85 -4.26
CA LEU A 131 -1.02 8.26 -3.72
C LEU A 131 -0.82 9.78 -3.71
N ALA A 132 -1.25 10.48 -4.77
CA ALA A 132 -1.20 11.93 -4.81
C ALA A 132 -2.09 12.55 -3.71
N PHE A 133 -3.29 12.02 -3.53
CA PHE A 133 -4.21 12.46 -2.50
C PHE A 133 -3.66 12.24 -1.08
N THR A 134 -3.11 11.06 -0.79
CA THR A 134 -2.53 10.78 0.54
C THR A 134 -1.28 11.62 0.80
N GLY A 135 -0.42 11.81 -0.20
CA GLY A 135 0.74 12.70 -0.10
C GLY A 135 0.37 14.16 0.16
N LEU A 136 -0.64 14.68 -0.54
CA LEU A 136 -1.16 16.04 -0.31
C LEU A 136 -1.77 16.19 1.08
N ARG A 137 -2.52 15.19 1.56
CA ARG A 137 -3.10 15.18 2.90
C ARG A 137 -2.02 15.19 3.99
N MET A 138 -0.89 14.51 3.78
CA MET A 138 0.24 14.54 4.71
C MET A 138 0.93 15.91 4.76
N LEU A 139 1.09 16.58 3.61
CA LEU A 139 1.66 17.94 3.56
C LEU A 139 0.79 18.98 4.26
N GLN A 140 -0.52 18.75 4.31
CA GLN A 140 -1.48 19.63 4.96
C GLN A 140 -1.67 19.33 6.45
N ALA A 141 -1.04 18.29 7.00
CA ALA A 141 -1.19 17.91 8.39
C ALA A 141 -0.70 19.06 9.30
N PRO A 142 -1.60 19.73 10.05
CA PRO A 142 -1.20 20.77 11.00
C PRO A 142 -0.33 20.15 12.09
N GLU A 143 0.74 20.83 12.51
CA GLU A 143 1.58 20.37 13.62
C GLU A 143 0.69 20.00 14.82
N THR A 144 0.69 18.72 15.18
CA THR A 144 0.05 18.23 16.39
C THR A 144 0.75 18.88 17.57
N ARG A 145 0.18 19.99 18.05
CA ARG A 145 0.57 20.64 19.29
C ARG A 145 0.51 19.57 20.37
N ILE A 146 1.67 19.08 20.81
CA ILE A 146 1.80 18.20 21.96
C ILE A 146 1.26 19.01 23.15
N THR A 147 0.00 18.81 23.49
CA THR A 147 -0.55 19.34 24.74
C THR A 147 0.24 18.67 25.84
N GLN A 148 1.16 19.43 26.45
CA GLN A 148 1.91 18.97 27.62
C GLN A 148 0.88 18.45 28.64
N PRO A 149 1.04 17.22 29.17
CA PRO A 149 0.22 16.80 30.29
C PRO A 149 0.47 17.81 31.40
N THR A 150 -0.56 18.58 31.74
CA THR A 150 -0.55 19.49 32.86
C THR A 150 -0.16 18.69 34.09
N MET A 151 1.11 18.74 34.47
CA MET A 151 1.60 18.33 35.78
C MET A 151 1.09 19.37 36.80
N ALA A 152 -0.22 19.36 37.04
CA ALA A 152 -0.85 19.97 38.21
C ALA A 152 -1.19 18.79 39.11
N ASN A 153 -0.33 18.43 40.06
CA ASN A 153 -0.42 18.95 41.42
C ASN A 153 -1.88 19.06 41.89
N ARG A 154 -2.44 17.92 42.33
CA ARG A 154 -3.11 17.73 43.62
C ARG A 154 -3.55 16.28 43.78
#